data_AF-A0A2L0F0M4-F1
#
_entry.id   AF-A0A2L0F0M4-F1
#
_cell.length_a   1.000
_cell.length_b   1.000
_cell.length_c   1.000
_cell.angle_alpha   90.00
_cell.angle_beta   90.00
_cell.angle_gamma   90.00
#
_symmetry.space_group_name_H-M   'P 1'
#
loop_
_entity.id
_entity.type
_entity.pdbx_description
1 polymer ?
#
loop_
_entity_poly.entity_id
_entity_poly.type
_entity_poly.pdbx_seq_one_letter_code
_entity_poly.pdbx_strand_id
1 'polypeptide(L)'
;MPHPDQPLTNDDEEEDLLDDEEEDLLDDEEEDLLDWASIATLYAVGYIRILADAIERGDADLQVDPVAWENTLTAVEGVMVEHIRGRLHGPTAITAEDVQRMRRLRGLGSAALSGGERSPELCPLALQCMESLFGPDWKRAAREAVFYARALNQEFHPRSGT
;
A
#
# COMPACT_ATOMS: atom_id res chain seq x y z
N MET A 1 72.75 11.86 -18.40
CA MET A 1 71.41 12.45 -18.16
C MET A 1 70.49 11.31 -17.72
N PRO A 2 69.63 11.50 -16.70
CA PRO A 2 68.93 10.43 -15.94
C PRO A 2 67.73 9.80 -16.67
N HIS A 3 67.12 8.80 -16.03
CA HIS A 3 66.13 7.80 -16.48
C HIS A 3 64.64 8.25 -16.24
N PRO A 4 63.61 7.38 -16.43
CA PRO A 4 62.36 7.56 -17.18
C PRO A 4 61.14 8.02 -16.32
N ASP A 5 59.92 7.79 -16.83
CA ASP A 5 58.60 7.84 -16.16
C ASP A 5 57.83 9.17 -16.24
N GLN A 6 56.90 9.25 -17.20
CA GLN A 6 55.58 9.84 -16.98
C GLN A 6 54.51 8.99 -17.68
N PRO A 7 53.33 8.83 -17.04
CA PRO A 7 52.46 7.69 -17.25
C PRO A 7 51.53 7.88 -18.45
N LEU A 8 51.18 6.77 -19.09
CA LEU A 8 49.96 6.64 -19.87
C LEU A 8 48.80 6.98 -18.93
N THR A 9 48.09 8.08 -19.20
CA THR A 9 46.77 8.32 -18.60
C THR A 9 45.82 7.28 -19.19
N ASN A 10 45.74 6.12 -18.56
CA ASN A 10 44.57 5.25 -18.67
C ASN A 10 43.50 5.87 -17.76
N ASP A 11 42.76 6.85 -18.28
CA ASP A 11 41.56 7.43 -17.64
C ASP A 11 40.33 7.10 -18.50
N ASP A 12 40.20 5.85 -18.97
CA ASP A 12 39.07 5.38 -19.81
C ASP A 12 38.55 4.00 -19.34
N GLU A 13 38.68 3.65 -18.06
CA GLU A 13 38.14 2.38 -17.50
C GLU A 13 37.30 2.57 -16.22
N GLU A 14 36.74 3.76 -15.98
CA GLU A 14 35.77 4.01 -14.88
C GLU A 14 34.35 4.32 -15.38
N GLU A 15 34.03 4.10 -16.66
CA GLU A 15 32.63 4.23 -17.16
C GLU A 15 31.85 2.92 -17.16
N ASP A 16 32.50 1.75 -17.24
CA ASP A 16 31.81 0.44 -17.33
C ASP A 16 31.50 -0.21 -15.96
N LEU A 17 32.08 0.27 -14.85
CA LEU A 17 31.82 -0.28 -13.50
C LEU A 17 30.72 0.46 -12.73
N LEU A 18 30.30 1.63 -13.22
CA LEU A 18 29.21 2.41 -12.61
C LEU A 18 27.83 1.93 -13.09
N ASP A 19 27.74 1.35 -14.29
CA ASP A 19 26.47 0.83 -14.84
C ASP A 19 26.01 -0.41 -14.05
N ASP A 20 26.90 -1.34 -13.70
CA ASP A 20 26.55 -2.56 -12.96
C ASP A 20 26.11 -2.26 -11.50
N GLU A 21 26.77 -1.32 -10.80
CA GLU A 21 26.38 -0.93 -9.42
C GLU A 21 25.13 -0.04 -9.40
N GLU A 22 24.90 0.82 -10.41
CA GLU A 22 23.64 1.57 -10.53
C GLU A 22 22.48 0.63 -10.92
N GLU A 23 22.70 -0.37 -11.77
CA GLU A 23 21.69 -1.35 -12.16
C GLU A 23 21.31 -2.26 -10.96
N ASP A 24 22.28 -2.73 -10.17
CA ASP A 24 22.02 -3.50 -8.93
C ASP A 24 21.25 -2.67 -7.87
N LEU A 25 21.57 -1.37 -7.71
CA LEU A 25 20.85 -0.49 -6.77
C LEU A 25 19.42 -0.17 -7.22
N LEU A 26 19.18 -0.08 -8.53
CA LEU A 26 17.83 0.13 -9.08
C LEU A 26 16.94 -1.11 -8.91
N ASP A 27 17.51 -2.31 -9.05
CA ASP A 27 16.81 -3.58 -8.82
C ASP A 27 16.41 -3.73 -7.34
N ASP A 28 17.30 -3.40 -6.40
CA ASP A 28 17.01 -3.41 -4.95
C ASP A 28 15.90 -2.40 -4.57
N GLU A 29 15.93 -1.18 -5.15
CA GLU A 29 14.89 -0.17 -4.91
C GLU A 29 13.52 -0.59 -5.49
N GLU A 30 13.50 -1.26 -6.65
CA GLU A 30 12.26 -1.76 -7.26
C GLU A 30 11.65 -2.92 -6.44
N GLU A 31 12.48 -3.83 -5.91
CA GLU A 31 12.03 -4.91 -5.03
C GLU A 31 11.42 -4.35 -3.73
N ASP A 32 12.09 -3.39 -3.09
CA ASP A 32 11.59 -2.71 -1.88
C ASP A 32 10.26 -1.98 -2.13
N LEU A 33 10.10 -1.35 -3.30
CA LEU A 33 8.87 -0.67 -3.70
C LEU A 33 7.71 -1.66 -3.91
N LEU A 34 7.97 -2.80 -4.54
CA LEU A 34 6.98 -3.85 -4.77
C LEU A 34 6.54 -4.52 -3.47
N ASP A 35 7.48 -4.80 -2.58
CA ASP A 35 7.20 -5.37 -1.26
C ASP A 35 6.39 -4.40 -0.41
N TRP A 36 6.79 -3.13 -0.38
CA TRP A 36 6.03 -2.09 0.30
C TRP A 36 4.61 -1.95 -0.27
N ALA A 37 4.46 -1.94 -1.60
CA ALA A 37 3.16 -1.83 -2.27
C ALA A 37 2.24 -3.02 -1.94
N SER A 38 2.81 -4.22 -1.92
CA SER A 38 2.12 -5.46 -1.56
C SER A 38 1.64 -5.44 -0.12
N ILE A 39 2.50 -5.01 0.81
CA ILE A 39 2.17 -4.90 2.23
C ILE A 39 1.09 -3.84 2.46
N ALA A 40 1.21 -2.66 1.86
CA ALA A 40 0.21 -1.59 1.97
C ALA A 40 -1.17 -2.05 1.48
N THR A 41 -1.19 -2.74 0.34
CA THR A 41 -2.42 -3.28 -0.27
C THR A 41 -3.07 -4.35 0.60
N LEU A 42 -2.26 -5.23 1.21
CA LEU A 42 -2.74 -6.23 2.16
C LEU A 42 -3.38 -5.58 3.39
N TYR A 43 -2.71 -4.61 4.02
CA TYR A 43 -3.25 -3.92 5.19
C TYR A 43 -4.53 -3.15 4.88
N ALA A 44 -4.60 -2.48 3.73
CA ALA A 44 -5.79 -1.76 3.30
C ALA A 44 -7.01 -2.69 3.24
N VAL A 45 -6.87 -3.85 2.59
CA VAL A 45 -7.97 -4.82 2.51
C VAL A 45 -8.35 -5.35 3.88
N GLY A 46 -7.38 -5.55 4.78
CA GLY A 46 -7.65 -5.91 6.17
C GLY A 46 -8.49 -4.86 6.89
N TYR A 47 -8.11 -3.59 6.84
CA TYR A 47 -8.86 -2.49 7.46
C TYR A 47 -10.23 -2.26 6.82
N ILE A 48 -10.31 -2.27 5.50
CA ILE A 48 -11.58 -2.15 4.77
C ILE A 48 -12.54 -3.26 5.20
N ARG A 49 -12.04 -4.51 5.33
CA ARG A 49 -12.88 -5.62 5.77
C ARG A 49 -13.33 -5.48 7.22
N ILE A 50 -12.42 -5.14 8.15
CA ILE A 50 -12.76 -4.93 9.57
C ILE A 50 -13.85 -3.85 9.70
N LEU A 51 -13.67 -2.72 9.03
CA LEU A 51 -14.60 -1.60 9.04
C LEU A 51 -15.97 -2.00 8.48
N ALA A 52 -16.02 -2.63 7.31
CA ALA A 52 -17.25 -3.08 6.69
C ALA A 52 -18.01 -4.08 7.57
N ASP A 53 -17.31 -5.05 8.15
CA ASP A 53 -17.88 -6.05 9.05
C ASP A 53 -18.48 -5.41 10.32
N ALA A 54 -17.83 -4.39 10.89
CA ALA A 54 -18.33 -3.67 12.06
C ALA A 54 -19.60 -2.87 11.73
N ILE A 55 -19.64 -2.24 10.55
CA ILE A 55 -20.80 -1.47 10.09
C ILE A 55 -21.99 -2.40 9.79
N GLU A 56 -21.76 -3.54 9.13
CA GLU A 56 -22.80 -4.54 8.85
C GLU A 56 -23.43 -5.10 10.14
N ARG A 57 -22.64 -5.26 11.20
CA ARG A 57 -23.14 -5.69 12.53
C ARG A 57 -23.80 -4.56 13.33
N GLY A 58 -23.61 -3.30 12.93
CA GLY A 58 -24.07 -2.14 13.69
C GLY A 58 -23.22 -1.86 14.93
N ASP A 59 -21.95 -2.28 14.95
CA ASP A 59 -21.04 -2.12 16.09
C ASP A 59 -20.75 -0.63 16.35
N ALA A 60 -20.75 -0.18 17.60
CA ALA A 60 -20.36 1.19 17.94
C ALA A 60 -18.84 1.40 17.73
N ASP A 61 -18.03 0.44 18.16
CA ASP A 61 -16.59 0.38 17.92
C ASP A 61 -16.31 -0.25 16.55
N LEU A 62 -15.70 0.53 15.65
CA LEU A 62 -15.37 0.13 14.29
C LEU A 62 -14.03 -0.62 14.19
N GLN A 63 -13.27 -0.71 15.30
CA GLN A 63 -12.06 -1.53 15.45
C GLN A 63 -10.91 -1.21 14.49
N VAL A 64 -10.96 -0.05 13.84
CA VAL A 64 -9.90 0.50 13.00
C VAL A 64 -9.46 1.82 13.61
N ASP A 65 -8.16 2.00 13.77
CA ASP A 65 -7.62 3.30 14.19
C ASP A 65 -7.77 4.32 13.04
N PRO A 66 -8.29 5.54 13.29
CA PRO A 66 -8.48 6.55 12.25
C PRO A 66 -7.18 6.98 11.55
N VAL A 67 -6.05 7.01 12.26
CA VAL A 67 -4.75 7.39 11.69
C VAL A 67 -4.22 6.25 10.81
N ALA A 68 -4.33 5.00 11.27
CA ALA A 68 -3.97 3.83 10.47
C ALA A 68 -4.80 3.77 9.19
N TRP A 69 -6.11 4.03 9.27
CA TRP A 69 -7.00 4.11 8.11
C TRP A 69 -6.51 5.12 7.07
N GLU A 70 -6.27 6.38 7.49
CA GLU A 70 -5.85 7.45 6.59
C GLU A 70 -4.49 7.16 5.94
N ASN A 71 -3.52 6.73 6.74
CA ASN A 71 -2.16 6.44 6.25
C ASN A 71 -2.18 5.28 5.25
N THR A 72 -2.84 4.19 5.58
CA THR A 72 -2.88 2.99 4.73
C THR A 72 -3.65 3.25 3.43
N LEU A 73 -4.79 3.93 3.48
CA LEU A 73 -5.54 4.19 2.24
C LEU A 73 -4.86 5.25 1.37
N THR A 74 -4.15 6.21 1.95
CA THR A 74 -3.30 7.14 1.19
C THR A 74 -2.15 6.41 0.49
N ALA A 75 -1.50 5.47 1.18
CA ALA A 75 -0.44 4.65 0.61
C ALA A 75 -0.96 3.82 -0.58
N VAL A 76 -2.11 3.15 -0.42
CA VAL A 76 -2.71 2.36 -1.49
C VAL A 76 -3.20 3.20 -2.66
N GLU A 77 -3.73 4.40 -2.43
CA GLU A 77 -3.99 5.35 -3.53
C GLU A 77 -2.72 5.64 -4.35
N GLY A 78 -1.58 5.78 -3.69
CA GLY A 78 -0.27 5.93 -4.34
C GLY A 78 0.11 4.70 -5.17
N VAL A 79 0.01 3.51 -4.59
CA VAL A 79 0.25 2.22 -5.29
C VAL A 79 -0.61 2.09 -6.54
N MET A 80 -1.91 2.39 -6.42
CA MET A 80 -2.85 2.33 -7.54
C MET A 80 -2.50 3.33 -8.66
N VAL A 81 -1.99 4.52 -8.30
CA VAL A 81 -1.54 5.52 -9.29
C VAL A 81 -0.28 5.06 -10.01
N GLU A 82 0.70 4.50 -9.30
CA GLU A 82 1.90 3.94 -9.91
C GLU A 82 1.59 2.71 -10.79
N HIS A 83 0.57 1.92 -10.43
CA HIS A 83 0.06 0.86 -11.28
C HIS A 83 -0.50 1.39 -12.60
N ILE A 84 -1.32 2.45 -12.56
CA ILE A 84 -1.85 3.09 -13.78
C ILE A 84 -0.71 3.63 -14.66
N ARG A 85 0.40 4.08 -14.05
CA ARG A 85 1.60 4.56 -14.74
C ARG A 85 2.46 3.43 -15.31
N GLY A 86 2.14 2.17 -15.00
CA GLY A 86 2.90 0.99 -15.43
C GLY A 86 4.20 0.77 -14.66
N ARG A 87 4.40 1.43 -13.52
CA ARG A 87 5.58 1.27 -12.67
C ARG A 87 5.42 0.18 -11.61
N LEU A 88 4.19 -0.15 -11.27
CA LEU A 88 3.87 -1.29 -10.42
C LEU A 88 2.94 -2.22 -11.18
N HIS A 89 3.17 -3.52 -11.06
CA HIS A 89 2.30 -4.54 -11.62
C HIS A 89 1.59 -5.26 -10.48
N GLY A 90 0.32 -5.53 -10.67
CA GLY A 90 -0.52 -6.21 -9.69
C GLY A 90 -1.36 -7.30 -10.34
N PRO A 91 -1.98 -8.17 -9.52
CA PRO A 91 -2.79 -9.28 -10.03
C PRO A 91 -4.05 -8.81 -10.76
N THR A 92 -4.47 -7.57 -10.52
CA THR A 92 -5.68 -6.97 -11.07
C THR A 92 -5.31 -5.70 -11.82
N ALA A 93 -5.85 -5.49 -13.02
CA ALA A 93 -5.69 -4.24 -13.75
C ALA A 93 -6.42 -3.11 -13.01
N ILE A 94 -5.69 -2.05 -12.65
CA ILE A 94 -6.24 -0.89 -11.94
C ILE A 94 -6.57 0.23 -12.93
N THR A 95 -7.75 0.83 -12.77
CA THR A 95 -8.22 1.97 -13.57
C THR A 95 -8.29 3.26 -12.74
N ALA A 96 -8.39 4.40 -13.42
CA ALA A 96 -8.61 5.69 -12.76
C ALA A 96 -9.92 5.75 -11.96
N GLU A 97 -10.93 4.97 -12.35
CA GLU A 97 -12.19 4.87 -11.62
C GLU A 97 -12.01 4.14 -10.28
N ASP A 98 -11.19 3.09 -10.25
CA ASP A 98 -10.86 2.37 -9.02
C ASP A 98 -10.20 3.30 -8.00
N VAL A 99 -9.29 4.18 -8.45
CA VAL A 99 -8.66 5.20 -7.58
C VAL A 99 -9.69 6.17 -7.02
N GLN A 100 -10.67 6.60 -7.83
CA GLN A 100 -11.74 7.47 -7.35
C GLN A 100 -12.64 6.77 -6.32
N ARG A 101 -12.95 5.49 -6.54
CA ARG A 101 -13.70 4.66 -5.59
C ARG A 101 -12.93 4.51 -4.27
N MET A 102 -11.62 4.27 -4.33
CA MET A 102 -10.77 4.20 -3.13
C MET A 102 -10.75 5.53 -2.35
N ARG A 103 -10.61 6.67 -3.05
CA ARG A 103 -10.68 8.00 -2.43
C ARG A 103 -12.00 8.27 -1.73
N ARG A 104 -13.11 7.88 -2.38
CA ARG A 104 -14.45 8.01 -1.81
C ARG A 104 -14.60 7.12 -0.59
N LEU A 105 -14.09 5.88 -0.65
CA LEU A 105 -14.09 4.96 0.47
C LEU A 105 -13.32 5.54 1.65
N ARG A 106 -12.10 6.06 1.42
CA ARG A 106 -11.28 6.72 2.44
C ARG A 106 -12.08 7.81 3.15
N GLY A 107 -12.65 8.76 2.41
CA GLY A 107 -13.42 9.86 3.00
C GLY A 107 -14.64 9.40 3.82
N LEU A 108 -15.39 8.41 3.32
CA LEU A 108 -16.53 7.85 4.05
C LEU A 108 -16.10 7.09 5.31
N GLY A 109 -15.02 6.31 5.22
CA GLY A 109 -14.45 5.59 6.36
C GLY A 109 -13.95 6.53 7.45
N SER A 110 -13.24 7.59 7.08
CA SER A 110 -12.72 8.58 8.03
C SER A 110 -13.84 9.32 8.75
N ALA A 111 -14.90 9.67 8.02
CA ALA A 111 -16.11 10.25 8.62
C ALA A 111 -16.74 9.28 9.63
N ALA A 112 -16.91 8.01 9.27
CA ALA A 112 -17.47 7.00 10.17
C ALA A 112 -16.60 6.76 11.41
N LEU A 113 -15.28 6.70 11.25
CA LEU A 113 -14.30 6.48 12.32
C LEU A 113 -14.20 7.67 13.28
N SER A 114 -14.45 8.88 12.79
CA SER A 114 -14.50 10.10 13.62
C SER A 114 -15.84 10.29 14.36
N GLY A 115 -16.74 9.29 14.32
CA GLY A 115 -18.05 9.35 14.95
C GLY A 115 -19.13 10.08 14.13
N GLY A 116 -18.87 10.33 12.85
CA GLY A 116 -19.84 10.91 11.92
C GLY A 116 -20.91 9.92 11.44
N GLU A 117 -21.83 10.41 10.61
CA GLU A 117 -22.88 9.58 10.02
C GLU A 117 -22.29 8.49 9.11
N ARG A 118 -22.77 7.26 9.29
CA ARG A 118 -22.34 6.10 8.51
C ARG A 118 -23.16 6.04 7.23
N SER A 119 -22.53 6.40 6.10
CA SER A 119 -23.19 6.32 4.80
C SER A 119 -23.59 4.87 4.47
N PRO A 120 -24.82 4.63 3.97
CA PRO A 120 -25.24 3.31 3.52
C PRO A 120 -24.45 2.80 2.31
N GLU A 121 -23.73 3.69 1.63
CA GLU A 121 -22.85 3.35 0.51
C GLU A 121 -21.51 2.73 0.97
N LEU A 122 -21.14 2.87 2.25
CA LEU A 122 -19.81 2.51 2.72
C LEU A 122 -19.52 1.01 2.53
N CYS A 123 -20.44 0.13 2.92
CA CYS A 123 -20.26 -1.31 2.74
C CYS A 123 -20.18 -1.75 1.27
N PRO A 124 -21.12 -1.39 0.36
CA PRO A 124 -21.00 -1.78 -1.04
C PRO A 124 -19.73 -1.21 -1.71
N LEU A 125 -19.33 0.01 -1.35
CA LEU A 125 -18.09 0.61 -1.88
C LEU A 125 -16.84 -0.10 -1.36
N ALA A 126 -16.82 -0.51 -0.09
CA ALA A 126 -15.74 -1.31 0.49
C ALA A 126 -15.53 -2.62 -0.28
N LEU A 127 -16.62 -3.33 -0.60
CA LEU A 127 -16.56 -4.57 -1.39
C LEU A 127 -15.98 -4.33 -2.78
N GLN A 128 -16.47 -3.30 -3.49
CA GLN A 128 -15.96 -2.94 -4.81
C GLN A 128 -14.47 -2.59 -4.79
N CYS A 129 -14.00 -1.87 -3.76
CA CYS A 129 -12.59 -1.51 -3.65
C CYS A 129 -11.70 -2.73 -3.37
N MET A 130 -12.14 -3.68 -2.54
CA MET A 130 -11.39 -4.93 -2.32
C MET A 130 -11.34 -5.78 -3.59
N GLU A 131 -12.44 -5.83 -4.36
CA GLU A 131 -12.49 -6.51 -5.65
C GLU A 131 -11.58 -5.83 -6.69
N SER A 132 -11.48 -4.50 -6.70
CA SER A 132 -10.52 -3.81 -7.57
C SER A 132 -9.06 -4.17 -7.27
N LEU A 133 -8.70 -4.32 -5.99
CA LEU A 133 -7.33 -4.61 -5.59
C LEU A 133 -6.94 -6.07 -5.90
N PHE A 134 -7.80 -7.04 -5.56
CA PHE A 134 -7.46 -8.47 -5.61
C PHE A 134 -8.29 -9.30 -6.59
N GLY A 135 -9.16 -8.66 -7.38
CA GLY A 135 -10.04 -9.34 -8.32
C GLY A 135 -10.91 -10.38 -7.62
N PRO A 136 -11.14 -11.57 -8.22
CA PRO A 136 -12.02 -12.60 -7.67
C PRO A 136 -11.52 -13.18 -6.33
N ASP A 137 -10.23 -13.04 -6.03
CA ASP A 137 -9.61 -13.60 -4.82
C ASP A 137 -9.74 -12.70 -3.59
N TRP A 138 -10.39 -11.54 -3.72
CA TRP A 138 -10.52 -10.55 -2.63
C TRP A 138 -11.05 -11.15 -1.32
N LYS A 139 -11.97 -12.13 -1.39
CA LYS A 139 -12.51 -12.81 -0.19
C LYS A 139 -11.46 -13.60 0.57
N ARG A 140 -10.54 -14.25 -0.17
CA ARG A 140 -9.43 -14.99 0.42
C ARG A 140 -8.43 -14.00 1.01
N ALA A 141 -7.98 -13.03 0.21
CA ALA A 141 -7.05 -12.00 0.63
C ALA A 141 -7.54 -11.27 1.89
N ALA A 142 -8.82 -10.88 1.94
CA ALA A 142 -9.40 -10.20 3.09
C ALA A 142 -9.39 -11.04 4.38
N ARG A 143 -9.63 -12.35 4.29
CA ARG A 143 -9.57 -13.22 5.48
C ARG A 143 -8.16 -13.29 6.07
N GLU A 144 -7.16 -13.39 5.21
CA GLU A 144 -5.75 -13.42 5.62
C GLU A 144 -5.30 -12.04 6.13
N ALA A 145 -5.66 -10.97 5.42
CA ALA A 145 -5.33 -9.59 5.75
C ALA A 145 -5.90 -9.11 7.10
N VAL A 146 -7.12 -9.53 7.47
CA VAL A 146 -7.73 -9.15 8.75
C VAL A 146 -6.87 -9.59 9.93
N PHE A 147 -6.19 -10.73 9.84
CA PHE A 147 -5.29 -11.19 10.89
C PHE A 147 -4.12 -10.22 11.08
N TYR A 148 -3.43 -9.87 9.99
CA TYR A 148 -2.29 -8.94 10.01
C TYR A 148 -2.70 -7.53 10.42
N ALA A 149 -3.81 -7.01 9.89
CA ALA A 149 -4.31 -5.68 10.23
C ALA A 149 -4.69 -5.56 11.72
N ARG A 150 -5.26 -6.62 12.33
CA ARG A 150 -5.54 -6.64 13.76
C ARG A 150 -4.28 -6.67 14.62
N ALA A 151 -3.28 -7.46 14.21
CA ALA A 151 -2.00 -7.49 14.91
C ALA A 151 -1.34 -6.10 14.90
N LEU A 152 -1.30 -5.44 13.74
CA LEU A 152 -0.74 -4.11 13.59
C LEU A 152 -1.50 -3.06 14.41
N ASN A 153 -2.84 -3.07 14.37
CA ASN A 153 -3.64 -2.17 15.20
C ASN A 153 -3.34 -2.33 16.70
N GLN A 154 -3.11 -3.57 17.17
CA GLN A 154 -2.83 -3.81 18.60
C GLN A 154 -1.43 -3.39 19.02
N GLU A 155 -0.45 -3.52 18.12
CA GLU A 155 0.95 -3.13 18.38
C GLU A 155 1.11 -1.61 18.48
N PHE A 156 0.48 -0.87 17.56
CA PHE A 156 0.61 0.59 17.49
C PHE A 156 -0.47 1.35 18.27
N HIS A 157 -1.63 0.72 18.49
CA HIS A 157 -2.74 1.29 19.23
C HIS A 157 -3.26 0.29 20.27
N PRO A 158 -2.45 -0.04 21.30
CA PRO A 158 -2.91 -0.91 22.36
C PRO A 158 -4.15 -0.29 22.99
N ARG A 159 -5.25 -1.05 23.03
CA ARG A 159 -6.44 -0.66 23.79
C ARG A 159 -5.97 -0.32 25.19
N SER A 160 -6.01 0.96 25.55
CA SER A 160 -5.71 1.43 26.90
C SER A 160 -6.81 0.88 27.80
N GLY A 161 -6.56 -0.30 28.36
CA GLY A 161 -7.42 -0.94 29.33
C GLY A 161 -6.96 -0.59 30.73
N THR A 162 -7.66 0.35 31.36
CA THR A 162 -8.14 0.26 32.75
C THR A 162 -9.35 1.16 32.91
#